data_AF-A0A4P8XPY0-F1
#
_entry.id   AF-A0A4P8XPY0-F1
#
_cell.length_a   1.000
_cell.length_b   1.000
_cell.length_c   1.000
_cell.angle_alpha   90.00
_cell.angle_beta   90.00
_cell.angle_gamma   90.00
#
_symmetry.space_group_name_H-M   'P 1'
#
loop_
_entity.id
_entity.type
_entity.pdbx_description
1 polymer ?
#
loop_
_entity_poly.entity_id
_entity_poly.type
_entity_poly.pdbx_seq_one_letter_code
_entity_poly.pdbx_strand_id
1 'polypeptide(L)' 'MAVDPGGIRGCLYRNTYIWLNNGESFWYYPTFVGRNSAAGFRWSGRFWYYFGIDLRRISSYSCFY' A
#
# COMPACT_ATOMS: atom_id res chain seq x y z
N MET A 1 14.03 13.63 -10.80
CA MET A 1 12.60 13.31 -10.63
C MET A 1 12.43 13.01 -9.16
N ALA A 2 11.95 13.98 -8.39
CA ALA A 2 11.67 13.73 -6.98
C ALA A 2 10.52 12.72 -6.95
N VAL A 3 10.76 11.52 -6.44
CA VAL A 3 9.68 10.74 -5.87
C VAL A 3 9.28 11.55 -4.65
N ASP A 4 8.34 12.48 -4.82
CA ASP A 4 7.70 13.12 -3.69
C ASP A 4 7.26 12.00 -2.76
N PRO A 5 7.81 11.90 -1.53
CA PRO A 5 7.43 10.87 -0.56
C PRO A 5 6.03 11.13 0.01
N GLY A 6 5.17 11.83 -0.75
CA GLY A 6 3.80 12.23 -0.48
C GLY A 6 2.82 11.06 -0.38
N GLY A 7 3.28 9.95 0.18
CA GLY A 7 2.52 8.84 0.71
C GLY A 7 1.80 8.00 -0.33
N ILE A 8 1.57 6.75 0.04
CA ILE A 8 0.57 5.87 -0.56
C ILE A 8 -0.84 6.52 -0.63
N ARG A 9 -1.05 7.70 -0.02
CA ARG A 9 -2.24 8.55 -0.11
C ARG A 9 -2.64 8.86 -1.56
N GLY A 10 -1.67 9.08 -2.45
CA GLY A 10 -1.95 9.32 -3.88
C GLY A 10 -2.53 8.10 -4.60
N CYS A 11 -2.47 6.93 -3.96
CA CYS A 11 -2.89 5.65 -4.52
C CYS A 11 -4.20 5.15 -3.90
N LEU A 12 -4.85 5.99 -3.09
CA LEU A 12 -6.19 5.73 -2.55
C LEU A 12 -7.15 5.30 -3.67
N TYR A 13 -7.90 4.24 -3.41
CA TYR A 13 -8.86 3.64 -4.33
C TYR A 13 -8.26 3.12 -5.64
N ARG A 14 -6.97 2.74 -5.63
CA ARG A 14 -6.28 2.15 -6.79
C ARG A 14 -5.58 0.85 -6.42
N ASN A 15 -5.42 -0.04 -7.41
CA ASN A 15 -4.60 -1.24 -7.25
C ASN A 15 -3.14 -0.83 -7.06
N THR A 16 -2.65 -1.00 -5.83
CA THR A 16 -1.29 -0.64 -5.45
C THR A 16 -0.52 -1.91 -5.14
N TYR A 17 0.64 -2.08 -5.75
CA TYR A 17 1.57 -3.12 -5.37
C TYR A 17 2.52 -2.58 -4.32
N ILE A 18 2.58 -3.23 -3.16
CA ILE A 18 3.45 -2.82 -2.06
C ILE A 18 4.52 -3.86 -1.80
N TRP A 19 5.73 -3.38 -1.56
CA TRP A 19 6.89 -4.15 -1.14
C TRP A 19 7.26 -3.73 0.27
N LEU A 20 7.36 -4.69 1.17
CA LEU A 20 7.73 -4.50 2.56
C LEU A 20 9.23 -4.68 2.75
N ASN A 21 9.75 -4.08 3.81
CA ASN A 21 11.16 -4.18 4.18
C ASN A 21 11.60 -5.61 4.56
N ASN A 22 10.67 -6.51 4.85
CA ASN A 22 10.95 -7.93 5.10
C ASN A 22 10.98 -8.77 3.81
N GLY A 23 10.84 -8.15 2.63
CA GLY A 23 10.81 -8.84 1.33
C GLY A 23 9.42 -9.33 0.90
N GLU A 24 8.39 -9.18 1.74
CA GLU A 24 7.02 -9.49 1.31
C GLU A 24 6.54 -8.48 0.28
N SER A 25 5.80 -8.96 -0.72
CA SER A 25 5.14 -8.08 -1.68
C SER A 25 3.76 -8.59 -2.04
N PHE A 26 2.82 -7.67 -2.18
CA PHE A 26 1.42 -8.03 -2.41
C PHE A 26 0.62 -6.87 -3.00
N TRP A 27 -0.49 -7.25 -3.64
CA TRP A 27 -1.50 -6.29 -4.05
C TRP A 27 -2.25 -5.77 -2.83
N TYR A 28 -2.40 -4.45 -2.79
CA TYR A 28 -3.05 -3.71 -1.74
C TYR A 28 -3.93 -2.62 -2.35
N TYR A 29 -5.13 -2.51 -1.82
CA TYR A 29 -6.12 -1.54 -2.24
C TYR A 29 -6.39 -0.59 -1.08
N PRO A 30 -5.62 0.50 -0.97
CA PRO A 30 -5.76 1.45 0.14
C PRO A 30 -7.11 2.16 0.03
N THR A 31 -7.92 2.08 1.08
CA THR A 31 -9.19 2.83 1.20
C THR A 31 -9.07 4.01 2.15
N PHE A 32 -8.08 3.96 3.05
CA PHE A 32 -7.76 5.02 3.98
C PHE A 32 -6.26 5.08 4.21
N VAL A 33 -5.70 6.28 4.25
CA VAL A 33 -4.28 6.48 4.55
C VAL A 33 -4.15 7.63 5.53
N GLY A 34 -3.72 7.29 6.75
CA GLY A 34 -3.42 8.21 7.82
C GLY A 34 -2.00 8.77 7.73
N ARG A 35 -1.51 9.31 8.85
CA ARG A 35 -0.19 9.95 8.92
C ARG A 35 0.98 8.96 8.87
N ASN A 36 0.81 7.76 9.45
CA ASN A 36 1.85 6.73 9.50
C ASN A 36 1.33 5.32 9.16
N SER A 37 0.04 5.17 8.89
CA SER A 37 -0.60 3.88 8.62
C SER A 37 -1.55 3.98 7.43
N ALA A 38 -1.69 2.88 6.70
CA ALA A 38 -2.68 2.69 5.65
C ALA A 38 -3.63 1.57 6.06
N ALA A 39 -4.90 1.74 5.72
CA ALA A 39 -5.93 0.72 5.85
C ALA A 39 -6.61 0.52 4.50
N GLY A 40 -7.04 -0.70 4.24
CA GLY A 40 -7.49 -1.09 2.91
C GLY A 40 -7.68 -2.58 2.81
N PHE A 41 -7.67 -3.08 1.58
CA PHE A 41 -7.78 -4.50 1.32
C PHE A 41 -6.46 -5.07 0.84
N ARG A 42 -6.00 -6.15 1.47
CA ARG A 42 -4.85 -6.94 1.00
C ARG A 42 -5.34 -8.11 0.18
N TRP A 43 -4.65 -8.38 -0.92
CA TRP A 43 -4.87 -9.57 -1.74
C TRP A 43 -4.14 -10.76 -1.13
N SER A 44 -4.86 -11.82 -0.79
CA SER A 44 -4.27 -13.07 -0.30
C SER A 44 -3.83 -14.02 -1.42
N GLY A 45 -4.01 -13.66 -2.70
CA GLY A 45 -3.92 -14.59 -3.83
C GLY A 45 -5.26 -15.20 -4.24
N ARG A 46 -6.26 -15.17 -3.37
CA ARG A 46 -7.57 -15.83 -3.57
C ARG A 46 -8.77 -14.94 -3.28
N PHE A 47 -8.64 -14.01 -2.34
CA PHE A 47 -9.65 -13.01 -2.01
C PHE A 47 -9.00 -11.75 -1.44
N TRP A 48 -9.76 -10.65 -1.48
CA TRP A 48 -9.43 -9.40 -0.81
C TRP A 48 -9.95 -9.45 0.63
N TYR A 49 -9.10 -9.09 1.58
CA TYR A 49 -9.50 -8.99 2.99
C TYR A 49 -9.01 -7.68 3.58
N TYR A 50 -9.77 -7.14 4.54
CA TYR A 50 -9.42 -5.89 5.18
C TYR A 50 -8.13 -6.04 5.99
N PHE A 51 -7.15 -5.16 5.74
CA PHE A 51 -5.84 -5.21 6.36
C PHE A 51 -5.26 -3.80 6.52
N GLY A 52 -4.75 -3.53 7.72
CA GLY A 52 -4.01 -2.31 8.04
C GLY A 52 -2.51 -2.56 8.07
N ILE A 53 -1.73 -1.62 7.55
CA ILE A 53 -0.27 -1.68 7.57
C ILE A 53 0.35 -0.34 7.93
N ASP A 54 1.43 -0.37 8.70
CA ASP A 54 2.28 0.79 8.93
C ASP A 54 3.07 1.17 7.69
N LEU A 55 2.99 2.44 7.29
CA LEU A 55 3.74 3.00 6.16
C LEU A 55 5.26 2.82 6.35
N ARG A 56 5.73 2.78 7.61
CA ARG A 56 7.14 2.54 7.96
C ARG A 56 7.63 1.15 7.57
N ARG A 57 6.72 0.17 7.41
CA ARG A 57 7.06 -1.18 6.96
C ARG A 57 7.14 -1.30 5.44
N ILE A 58 6.57 -0.34 4.72
CA ILE A 58 6.59 -0.30 3.26
C ILE A 58 7.96 0.23 2.84
N SER A 59 8.68 -0.59 2.08
CA SER A 59 9.95 -0.23 1.47
C SER A 59 9.73 0.55 0.18
N SER A 60 8.85 0.03 -0.67
CA SER A 60 8.50 0.64 -1.95
C SER A 60 7.04 0.35 -2.27
N TYR A 61 6.45 1.16 -3.14
CA TYR A 61 5.08 0.97 -3.61
C TYR A 61 4.96 1.44 -5.07
N SER A 62 4.09 0.80 -5.82
CA SER A 62 3.80 1.13 -7.22
C SER A 62 2.32 1.11 -7.43
N CYS A 63 1.79 2.23 -7.91
CA CYS A 63 0.37 2.46 -8.04
C CYS A 63 0.01 2.36 -9.50
N PHE A 64 -0.89 1.44 -9.83
CA PHE A 64 -1.32 1.22 -11.20
C PHE A 64 -2.53 2.13 -11.45
N TYR A 65 -2.47 2.90 -12.55
CA TYR A 65 -3.50 3.85 -12.95
C TYR A 65 -4.76 3.14 -13.45
#